data_AF-A0A947WSH7-F1
#
_entry.id   AF-A0A947WSH7-F1
#
_cell.length_a   1.000
_cell.length_b   1.000
_cell.length_c   1.000
_cell.angle_alpha   90.00
_cell.angle_beta   90.00
_cell.angle_gamma   90.00
#
_symmetry.space_group_name_H-M   'P 1'
#
loop_
_entity.id
_entity.type
_entity.pdbx_description
1 polymer ?
#
loop_
_entity_poly.entity_id
_entity_poly.type
_entity_poly.pdbx_seq_one_letter_code
_entity_poly.pdbx_strand_id
1 'polypeptide(L)'
;MANEAIAVDVAQADAPDGAAANAHGAVTDPLAADAAELHTSTEAHGGEEHGGAFPPFDPATFGSQLLWLAITFAALYFLMSRVALPRIGEILEVRRDRIEGDLAEADRLRQKTDQAMADYEAALNQARNKAHGIAEATRGEIRHETESSRAAVEADLAERVAAAEQSIQATKTEALKNVDEIAAQTAQAVVAAIAGKVSIADARAAVAEVVKG
;
A
#
# COMPACT_ATOMS: atom_id res chain seq x y z
N MET A 1 4.34 18.57 29.23
CA MET A 1 4.18 17.79 27.99
C MET A 1 5.33 16.82 27.93
N ALA A 2 5.06 15.59 28.38
CA ALA A 2 6.02 14.50 28.40
C ALA A 2 6.27 14.04 26.95
N ASN A 3 7.54 13.88 26.59
CA ASN A 3 7.93 13.32 25.30
C ASN A 3 8.74 12.06 25.60
N GLU A 4 8.10 10.92 25.46
CA GLU A 4 8.67 9.59 25.66
C GLU A 4 8.35 8.75 24.43
N ALA A 5 9.27 7.84 24.10
CA ALA A 5 9.20 6.79 23.08
C ALA A 5 9.45 7.21 21.63
N ILE A 6 10.55 6.71 21.06
CA ILE A 6 10.56 5.59 20.11
C ILE A 6 12.01 5.09 20.06
N ALA A 7 12.28 3.99 20.78
CA ALA A 7 13.48 3.17 20.59
C ALA A 7 13.11 2.05 19.63
N VAL A 8 13.81 2.00 18.49
CA VAL A 8 13.70 0.92 17.50
C VAL A 8 14.58 -0.22 17.99
N ASP A 9 13.95 -1.26 18.51
CA ASP A 9 14.60 -2.51 18.92
C ASP A 9 14.87 -3.35 17.67
N VAL A 10 16.15 -3.46 17.30
CA VAL A 10 16.62 -4.31 16.19
C VAL A 10 16.83 -5.70 16.75
N ALA A 11 15.99 -6.62 16.31
CA ALA A 11 16.03 -8.03 16.64
C ALA A 11 17.42 -8.65 16.39
N GLN A 12 18.01 -9.12 17.49
CA GLN A 12 19.22 -9.93 17.57
C GLN A 12 19.02 -11.27 16.85
N ALA A 13 19.89 -11.58 15.89
CA ALA A 13 19.96 -12.87 15.23
C ALA A 13 20.84 -13.83 16.06
N ASP A 14 20.23 -14.87 16.62
CA ASP A 14 20.94 -15.98 17.27
C ASP A 14 21.44 -16.99 16.22
N ALA A 15 22.75 -17.16 16.13
CA ALA A 15 23.41 -18.29 15.50
C ALA A 15 24.06 -19.14 16.61
N PRO A 16 23.96 -20.49 16.57
CA PRO A 16 24.57 -21.31 17.61
C PRO A 16 26.08 -21.52 17.36
N ASP A 17 26.90 -20.94 18.23
CA ASP A 17 28.32 -21.27 18.39
C ASP A 17 28.46 -22.63 19.11
N GLY A 18 29.03 -23.61 18.42
CA GLY A 18 29.35 -24.92 18.97
C GLY A 18 30.80 -25.29 18.71
N ALA A 19 31.74 -24.78 19.52
CA ALA A 19 33.10 -25.30 19.59
C ALA A 19 33.88 -24.77 20.82
N ALA A 20 34.02 -25.61 21.87
CA ALA A 20 35.17 -25.72 22.78
C ALA A 20 34.74 -26.60 23.99
N ALA A 21 35.23 -27.82 24.13
CA ALA A 21 36.49 -28.20 24.79
C ALA A 21 36.31 -28.58 26.29
N ASN A 22 36.42 -29.89 26.51
CA ASN A 22 37.17 -30.58 27.57
C ASN A 22 36.91 -30.26 29.07
N ALA A 23 36.49 -31.28 29.82
CA ALA A 23 36.84 -31.42 31.24
C ALA A 23 36.90 -32.89 31.63
N HIS A 24 38.13 -33.39 31.74
CA HIS A 24 38.50 -34.67 32.35
C HIS A 24 38.68 -34.42 33.86
N GLY A 25 38.10 -35.24 34.74
CA GLY A 25 38.38 -35.11 36.18
C GLY A 25 37.43 -35.80 37.14
N ALA A 26 37.76 -37.05 37.47
CA ALA A 26 37.75 -37.66 38.80
C ALA A 26 36.45 -37.70 39.64
N VAL A 27 35.91 -38.92 39.81
CA VAL A 27 35.24 -39.39 41.03
C VAL A 27 35.62 -40.88 41.19
N THR A 28 36.72 -41.20 41.86
CA THR A 28 36.78 -41.72 43.25
C THR A 28 35.85 -42.90 43.53
N ASP A 29 36.44 -44.10 43.50
CA ASP A 29 36.00 -45.30 44.21
C ASP A 29 36.15 -45.06 45.72
N PRO A 30 35.16 -45.40 46.57
CA PRO A 30 35.33 -46.63 47.33
C PRO A 30 34.01 -47.28 47.76
N LEU A 31 33.85 -48.59 47.54
CA LEU A 31 33.72 -49.60 48.61
C LEU A 31 33.26 -50.93 48.01
N ALA A 32 34.06 -51.95 48.27
CA ALA A 32 33.70 -53.34 48.16
C ALA A 32 32.47 -53.67 49.01
N ALA A 33 31.49 -54.35 48.41
CA ALA A 33 30.65 -55.32 49.10
C ALA A 33 30.07 -56.30 48.08
N ASP A 34 30.51 -57.55 48.25
CA ASP A 34 29.83 -58.78 47.88
C ASP A 34 29.81 -59.18 46.39
N ALA A 35 30.74 -60.07 46.05
CA ALA A 35 30.67 -60.93 44.90
C ALA A 35 29.47 -61.89 45.08
N ALA A 36 28.30 -61.47 44.60
CA ALA A 36 27.14 -62.34 44.54
C ALA A 36 27.41 -63.47 43.54
N GLU A 37 27.43 -64.67 44.09
CA GLU A 37 27.68 -65.96 43.46
C GLU A 37 26.90 -66.14 42.15
N LEU A 38 27.62 -66.54 41.11
CA LEU A 38 27.05 -67.12 39.90
C LEU A 38 26.43 -68.48 40.27
N HIS A 39 25.12 -68.53 40.45
CA HIS A 39 24.39 -69.78 40.59
C HIS A 39 24.34 -70.51 39.23
N THR A 40 25.40 -71.25 38.92
CA THR A 40 25.38 -72.33 37.92
C THR A 40 25.28 -73.67 38.65
N SER A 41 24.14 -73.94 39.27
CA SER A 41 23.85 -75.26 39.83
C SER A 41 22.99 -76.06 38.84
N THR A 42 23.62 -76.99 38.14
CA THR A 42 22.92 -78.15 37.57
C THR A 42 22.80 -79.17 38.70
N GLU A 43 21.68 -79.12 39.42
CA GLU A 43 21.29 -80.22 40.29
C GLU A 43 20.48 -81.22 39.47
N ALA A 44 21.16 -82.28 39.03
CA ALA A 44 20.51 -83.46 38.51
C ALA A 44 19.98 -84.28 39.71
N HIS A 45 18.73 -84.06 40.09
CA HIS A 45 18.00 -85.03 40.93
C HIS A 45 17.66 -86.25 40.08
N GLY A 46 18.53 -87.25 40.15
CA GLY A 46 18.31 -88.57 39.59
C GLY A 46 17.66 -89.50 40.62
N GLY A 47 16.46 -89.97 40.28
CA GLY A 47 16.00 -91.33 40.59
C GLY A 47 14.87 -91.47 41.62
N GLU A 48 13.62 -91.43 41.16
CA GLU A 48 12.58 -92.43 41.50
C GLU A 48 11.64 -92.60 40.29
N GLU A 49 11.19 -93.83 40.03
CA GLU A 49 10.40 -94.21 38.86
C GLU A 49 9.00 -93.58 38.84
N HIS A 50 8.72 -92.75 37.84
CA HIS A 50 7.37 -92.46 37.37
C HIS A 50 7.35 -92.40 35.84
N GLY A 51 6.70 -93.38 35.19
CA GLY A 51 6.38 -93.30 33.78
C GLY A 51 5.39 -92.16 33.52
N GLY A 52 5.86 -91.11 32.85
CA GLY A 52 5.07 -89.92 32.51
C GLY A 52 5.95 -88.88 31.82
N ALA A 53 5.34 -88.07 30.96
CA ALA A 53 6.00 -87.16 30.01
C ALA A 53 7.09 -86.24 30.60
N PHE A 54 7.98 -85.77 29.72
CA PHE A 54 9.02 -84.76 29.99
C PHE A 54 8.47 -83.62 30.87
N PRO A 55 9.07 -83.31 32.05
CA PRO A 55 8.47 -82.45 33.08
C PRO A 55 7.92 -81.07 32.63
N PRO A 56 8.51 -80.35 31.66
CA PRO A 56 7.94 -79.09 31.18
C PRO A 56 6.80 -79.23 30.14
N PHE A 57 6.46 -80.45 29.71
CA PHE A 57 5.33 -80.74 28.81
C PHE A 57 4.31 -81.69 29.45
N ASP A 58 4.00 -81.48 30.73
CA ASP A 58 2.88 -82.16 31.38
C ASP A 58 1.54 -81.48 31.00
N PRO A 59 0.66 -82.16 30.24
CA PRO A 59 -0.63 -81.61 29.82
C PRO A 59 -1.59 -81.30 30.96
N ALA A 60 -1.36 -81.82 32.17
CA ALA A 60 -2.15 -81.46 33.35
C ALA A 60 -1.97 -79.98 33.77
N THR A 61 -0.84 -79.36 33.44
CA THR A 61 -0.54 -77.96 33.81
C THR A 61 -1.01 -76.93 32.77
N PHE A 62 -1.23 -77.35 31.51
CA PHE A 62 -1.66 -76.44 30.44
C PHE A 62 -3.01 -75.78 30.72
N GLY A 63 -3.94 -76.46 31.40
CA GLY A 63 -5.23 -75.86 31.77
C GLY A 63 -5.07 -74.64 32.68
N SER A 64 -4.21 -74.74 33.70
CA SER A 64 -3.92 -73.64 34.62
C SER A 64 -3.14 -72.50 33.94
N GLN A 65 -2.15 -72.84 33.11
CA GLN A 65 -1.38 -71.88 32.31
C GLN A 65 -2.29 -71.08 31.36
N LEU A 66 -3.20 -71.75 30.66
CA LEU A 66 -4.15 -71.12 29.74
C LEU A 66 -5.20 -70.28 30.48
N LEU A 67 -5.66 -70.73 31.64
CA LEU A 67 -6.57 -69.95 32.49
C LEU A 67 -5.90 -68.65 32.96
N TRP A 68 -4.67 -68.72 33.47
CA TRP A 68 -3.94 -67.52 33.91
C TRP A 68 -3.54 -66.62 32.74
N LEU A 69 -3.16 -67.19 31.60
CA LEU A 69 -2.94 -66.45 30.36
C LEU A 69 -4.22 -65.71 29.94
N ALA A 70 -5.38 -66.36 29.97
CA ALA A 70 -6.65 -65.74 29.62
C ALA A 70 -7.01 -64.60 30.60
N ILE A 71 -6.80 -64.79 31.90
CA ILE A 71 -7.05 -63.77 32.92
C ILE A 71 -6.14 -62.56 32.71
N THR A 72 -4.83 -62.77 32.58
CA THR A 72 -3.85 -61.69 32.40
C THR A 72 -4.01 -60.98 31.06
N PHE A 73 -4.29 -61.72 29.99
CA PHE A 73 -4.58 -61.15 28.67
C PHE A 73 -5.88 -60.35 28.68
N ALA A 74 -6.95 -60.84 29.32
CA ALA A 74 -8.19 -60.09 29.46
C ALA A 74 -7.99 -58.81 30.29
N ALA A 75 -7.23 -58.88 31.39
CA ALA A 75 -6.89 -57.70 32.19
C ALA A 75 -6.07 -56.67 31.38
N LEU A 76 -5.07 -57.12 30.63
CA LEU A 76 -4.28 -56.26 29.75
C LEU A 76 -5.13 -55.65 28.63
N TYR A 77 -5.99 -56.45 27.99
CA TYR A 77 -6.91 -56.00 26.95
C TYR A 77 -7.86 -54.92 27.48
N PHE A 78 -8.43 -55.14 28.67
CA PHE A 78 -9.30 -54.14 29.30
C PHE A 78 -8.54 -52.84 29.60
N LEU A 79 -7.31 -52.93 30.12
CA LEU A 79 -6.47 -51.75 30.38
C LEU A 79 -6.13 -51.00 29.08
N MET A 80 -5.73 -51.71 28.03
CA MET A 80 -5.43 -51.12 26.72
C MET A 80 -6.68 -50.48 26.08
N SER A 81 -7.81 -51.17 26.14
CA SER A 81 -9.07 -50.67 25.59
C SER A 81 -9.56 -49.43 26.34
N ARG A 82 -9.36 -49.36 27.66
CA ARG A 82 -9.92 -48.31 28.50
C ARG A 82 -8.98 -47.13 28.74
N VAL A 83 -7.68 -47.30 28.57
CA VAL A 83 -6.66 -46.27 28.85
C VAL A 83 -5.82 -45.92 27.63
N ALA A 84 -5.27 -46.91 26.90
CA ALA A 84 -4.36 -46.63 25.80
C ALA A 84 -5.09 -46.11 24.55
N LEU A 85 -6.18 -46.75 24.13
CA LEU A 85 -6.99 -46.31 22.98
C LEU A 85 -7.57 -44.89 23.15
N PRO A 86 -8.23 -44.53 24.28
CA PRO A 86 -8.76 -43.17 24.43
C PRO A 86 -7.66 -42.10 24.43
N ARG A 87 -6.50 -42.36 25.06
CA ARG A 87 -5.37 -41.41 25.03
C ARG A 87 -4.82 -41.15 23.63
N ILE A 88 -4.71 -42.20 22.80
CA ILE A 88 -4.26 -42.04 21.40
C ILE A 88 -5.33 -41.31 20.57
N GLY A 89 -6.61 -41.61 20.81
CA GLY A 89 -7.73 -40.92 20.18
C GLY A 89 -7.74 -39.42 20.48
N GLU A 90 -7.58 -39.04 21.76
CA GLU A 90 -7.51 -37.63 22.19
C GLU A 90 -6.36 -36.88 21.52
N ILE A 91 -5.15 -37.48 21.45
CA ILE A 91 -4.00 -36.83 20.79
C ILE A 91 -4.24 -36.64 19.30
N LEU A 92 -4.85 -37.63 18.64
CA LEU A 92 -5.16 -37.54 17.22
C LEU A 92 -6.19 -36.45 16.94
N GLU A 93 -7.22 -36.35 17.79
CA GLU A 93 -8.24 -35.31 17.67
C GLU A 93 -7.67 -33.92 17.89
N VAL A 94 -6.89 -33.70 18.95
CA VAL A 94 -6.22 -32.41 19.20
C VAL A 94 -5.35 -31.98 18.01
N ARG A 95 -4.65 -32.92 17.36
CA ARG A 95 -3.86 -32.62 16.16
C ARG A 95 -4.75 -32.28 14.97
N ARG A 96 -5.84 -33.01 14.77
CA ARG A 96 -6.81 -32.73 13.70
C ARG A 96 -7.44 -31.35 13.87
N ASP A 97 -7.96 -31.07 15.06
CA ASP A 97 -8.56 -29.78 15.41
C ASP A 97 -7.58 -28.64 15.21
N ARG A 98 -6.31 -28.82 15.60
CA ARG A 98 -5.28 -27.81 15.37
C ARG A 98 -5.00 -27.59 13.89
N ILE A 99 -4.87 -28.66 13.10
CA ILE A 99 -4.63 -28.55 11.65
C ILE A 99 -5.81 -27.89 10.95
N GLU A 100 -7.04 -28.28 11.31
CA GLU A 100 -8.26 -27.70 10.76
C GLU A 100 -8.40 -26.22 11.16
N GLY A 101 -8.09 -25.89 12.41
CA GLY A 101 -8.05 -24.50 12.89
C GLY A 101 -7.00 -23.66 12.17
N ASP A 102 -5.78 -24.19 12.01
CA ASP A 102 -4.68 -23.52 11.31
C ASP A 102 -5.03 -23.32 9.82
N LEU A 103 -5.67 -24.31 9.18
CA LEU A 103 -6.11 -24.22 7.78
C LEU A 103 -7.26 -23.21 7.62
N ALA A 104 -8.26 -23.23 8.50
CA ALA A 104 -9.37 -22.30 8.47
C ALA A 104 -8.92 -20.85 8.70
N GLU A 105 -7.97 -20.63 9.62
CA GLU A 105 -7.41 -19.30 9.82
C GLU A 105 -6.54 -18.88 8.63
N ALA A 106 -5.74 -19.78 8.04
CA ALA A 106 -4.99 -19.50 6.81
C ALA A 106 -5.92 -19.09 5.64
N ASP A 107 -7.01 -19.81 5.43
CA ASP A 107 -8.01 -19.48 4.41
C ASP A 107 -8.69 -18.14 4.69
N ARG A 108 -9.00 -17.85 5.95
CA ARG A 108 -9.57 -16.56 6.35
C ARG A 108 -8.58 -15.40 6.13
N LEU A 109 -7.30 -15.57 6.45
CA LEU A 109 -6.27 -14.57 6.17
C LEU A 109 -6.07 -14.37 4.67
N ARG A 110 -6.11 -15.46 3.90
CA ARG A 110 -6.07 -15.39 2.44
C ARG A 110 -7.24 -14.59 1.89
N GLN A 111 -8.48 -14.91 2.29
CA GLN A 111 -9.67 -14.17 1.85
C GLN A 111 -9.62 -12.69 2.22
N LYS A 112 -9.16 -12.36 3.44
CA LYS A 112 -8.96 -10.95 3.85
C LYS A 112 -7.92 -10.24 2.99
N THR A 113 -6.84 -10.94 2.63
CA THR A 113 -5.79 -10.38 1.74
C THR A 113 -6.34 -10.15 0.35
N ASP A 114 -7.02 -11.15 -0.23
CA ASP A 114 -7.63 -11.05 -1.56
C ASP A 114 -8.67 -9.91 -1.60
N GLN A 115 -9.48 -9.77 -0.55
CA GLN A 115 -10.43 -8.66 -0.43
C GLN A 115 -9.72 -7.30 -0.30
N ALA A 116 -8.70 -7.20 0.56
CA ALA A 116 -7.93 -5.96 0.72
C ALA A 116 -7.21 -5.55 -0.57
N MET A 117 -6.71 -6.52 -1.34
CA MET A 117 -6.13 -6.27 -2.66
C MET A 117 -7.18 -5.75 -3.65
N ALA A 118 -8.36 -6.37 -3.69
CA ALA A 118 -9.45 -5.91 -4.56
C ALA A 118 -9.90 -4.48 -4.20
N ASP A 119 -10.06 -4.19 -2.91
CA ASP A 119 -10.43 -2.85 -2.43
C ASP A 119 -9.34 -1.82 -2.75
N TYR A 120 -8.06 -2.18 -2.59
CA TYR A 120 -6.92 -1.33 -2.93
C TYR A 120 -6.88 -1.01 -4.43
N GLU A 121 -7.03 -2.02 -5.29
CA GLU A 121 -7.05 -1.84 -6.74
C GLU A 121 -8.26 -0.99 -7.18
N ALA A 122 -9.44 -1.23 -6.59
CA ALA A 122 -10.63 -0.42 -6.83
C ALA A 122 -10.42 1.04 -6.42
N ALA A 123 -9.85 1.29 -5.24
CA ALA A 123 -9.54 2.63 -4.75
C ALA A 123 -8.52 3.34 -5.65
N LEU A 124 -7.48 2.64 -6.10
CA LEU A 124 -6.46 3.18 -7.02
C LEU A 124 -7.07 3.56 -8.37
N ASN A 125 -7.91 2.69 -8.94
CA ASN A 125 -8.60 2.96 -10.20
C ASN A 125 -9.59 4.13 -10.05
N GLN A 126 -10.34 4.19 -8.95
CA GLN A 126 -11.23 5.32 -8.66
C GLN A 126 -10.45 6.63 -8.52
N ALA A 127 -9.31 6.62 -7.82
CA ALA A 127 -8.46 7.80 -7.65
C ALA A 127 -7.90 8.29 -8.99
N ARG A 128 -7.42 7.37 -9.85
CA ARG A 128 -6.98 7.70 -11.22
C ARG A 128 -8.10 8.31 -12.05
N ASN A 129 -9.29 7.70 -12.03
CA ASN A 129 -10.45 8.22 -12.77
C ASN A 129 -10.88 9.60 -12.25
N LYS A 130 -10.88 9.82 -10.93
CA LYS A 130 -11.17 11.14 -10.34
C LYS A 130 -10.11 12.18 -10.75
N ALA A 131 -8.83 11.82 -10.71
CA ALA A 131 -7.75 12.72 -11.13
C ALA A 131 -7.87 13.11 -12.61
N HIS A 132 -8.16 12.14 -13.49
CA HIS A 132 -8.44 12.41 -14.90
C HIS A 132 -9.67 13.29 -15.09
N GLY A 133 -10.77 13.02 -14.37
CA GLY A 133 -11.99 13.83 -14.41
C GLY A 133 -11.74 15.28 -13.97
N ILE A 134 -11.00 15.49 -12.89
CA ILE A 134 -10.61 16.82 -12.43
C ILE A 134 -9.73 17.52 -13.47
N ALA A 135 -8.73 16.83 -14.01
CA ALA A 135 -7.84 17.41 -15.02
C ALA A 135 -8.60 17.85 -16.28
N GLU A 136 -9.54 17.05 -16.77
CA GLU A 136 -10.36 17.42 -17.93
C GLU A 136 -11.34 18.56 -17.61
N ALA A 137 -11.98 18.53 -16.44
CA ALA A 137 -12.86 19.62 -15.99
C ALA A 137 -12.11 20.95 -15.88
N THR A 138 -10.96 20.95 -15.22
CA THR A 138 -10.10 22.14 -15.08
C THR A 138 -9.60 22.65 -16.43
N ARG A 139 -9.21 21.75 -17.35
CA ARG A 139 -8.84 22.15 -18.72
C ARG A 139 -10.01 22.79 -19.47
N GLY A 140 -11.22 22.26 -19.29
CA GLY A 140 -12.43 22.84 -19.85
C GLY A 140 -12.71 24.25 -19.32
N GLU A 141 -12.65 24.41 -17.99
CA GLU A 141 -12.88 25.68 -17.32
C GLU A 141 -11.84 26.74 -17.70
N ILE A 142 -10.54 26.39 -17.70
CA ILE A 142 -9.46 27.29 -18.14
C ILE A 142 -9.67 27.74 -19.59
N ARG A 143 -10.06 26.82 -20.49
CA ARG A 143 -10.34 27.19 -21.89
C ARG A 143 -11.49 28.17 -22.00
N HIS A 144 -12.59 27.91 -21.29
CA HIS A 144 -13.75 28.78 -21.27
C HIS A 144 -13.41 30.18 -20.71
N GLU A 145 -12.68 30.23 -19.59
CA GLU A 145 -12.27 31.51 -18.99
C GLU A 145 -11.28 32.27 -19.89
N THR A 146 -10.35 31.57 -20.53
CA THR A 146 -9.42 32.17 -21.50
C THR A 146 -10.16 32.74 -22.69
N GLU A 147 -11.15 32.02 -23.23
CA GLU A 147 -11.97 32.48 -24.36
C GLU A 147 -12.82 33.69 -23.98
N SER A 148 -13.46 33.66 -22.80
CA SER A 148 -14.23 34.79 -22.28
C SER A 148 -13.36 36.03 -22.02
N SER A 149 -12.19 35.85 -21.41
CA SER A 149 -11.25 36.94 -21.13
C SER A 149 -10.72 37.52 -22.43
N ARG A 150 -10.35 36.67 -23.40
CA ARG A 150 -9.93 37.10 -24.73
C ARG A 150 -11.01 37.90 -25.44
N ALA A 151 -12.26 37.41 -25.45
CA ALA A 151 -13.38 38.12 -26.07
C ALA A 151 -13.62 39.50 -25.40
N ALA A 152 -13.51 39.59 -24.08
CA ALA A 152 -13.64 40.85 -23.36
C ALA A 152 -12.51 41.84 -23.69
N VAL A 153 -11.26 41.37 -23.76
CA VAL A 153 -10.11 42.18 -24.15
C VAL A 153 -10.19 42.62 -25.60
N GLU A 154 -10.62 41.75 -26.51
CA GLU A 154 -10.84 42.10 -27.92
C GLU A 154 -11.94 43.17 -28.07
N ALA A 155 -13.01 43.10 -27.28
CA ALA A 155 -14.07 44.10 -27.27
C ALA A 155 -13.59 45.46 -26.71
N ASP A 156 -12.88 45.49 -25.58
CA ASP A 156 -12.30 46.72 -25.01
C ASP A 156 -11.27 47.35 -25.97
N LEU A 157 -10.44 46.52 -26.62
CA LEU A 157 -9.48 46.99 -27.62
C LEU A 157 -10.18 47.61 -28.83
N ALA A 158 -11.26 46.98 -29.33
CA ALA A 158 -12.03 47.52 -30.44
C ALA A 158 -12.66 48.88 -30.09
N GLU A 159 -13.20 49.04 -28.88
CA GLU A 159 -13.75 50.31 -28.39
C GLU A 159 -12.66 51.40 -28.31
N ARG A 160 -11.50 51.07 -27.74
CA ARG A 160 -10.36 52.01 -27.63
C ARG A 160 -9.85 52.44 -29.00
N VAL A 161 -9.75 51.52 -29.95
CA VAL A 161 -9.34 51.83 -31.33
C VAL A 161 -10.35 52.77 -31.97
N ALA A 162 -11.66 52.48 -31.87
CA ALA A 162 -12.69 53.35 -32.41
C ALA A 162 -12.69 54.75 -31.77
N ALA A 163 -12.50 54.85 -30.45
CA ALA A 163 -12.39 56.12 -29.75
C ALA A 163 -11.14 56.91 -30.16
N ALA A 164 -10.00 56.23 -30.32
CA ALA A 164 -8.75 56.84 -30.79
C ALA A 164 -8.89 57.34 -32.24
N GLU A 165 -9.53 56.55 -33.12
CA GLU A 165 -9.81 56.96 -34.50
C GLU A 165 -10.69 58.21 -34.55
N GLN A 166 -11.75 58.27 -33.74
CA GLN A 166 -12.61 59.46 -33.64
C GLN A 166 -11.84 60.69 -33.15
N SER A 167 -11.00 60.53 -32.13
CA SER A 167 -10.16 61.61 -31.61
C SER A 167 -9.17 62.12 -32.67
N ILE A 168 -8.51 61.20 -33.37
CA ILE A 168 -7.59 61.53 -34.49
C ILE A 168 -8.33 62.31 -35.59
N GLN A 169 -9.53 61.89 -35.97
CA GLN A 169 -10.33 62.60 -36.98
C GLN A 169 -10.76 63.99 -36.50
N ALA A 170 -11.14 64.14 -35.24
CA ALA A 170 -11.50 65.42 -34.65
C ALA A 170 -10.29 66.37 -34.63
N THR A 171 -9.14 65.93 -34.11
CA THR A 171 -7.91 66.72 -34.08
C THR A 171 -7.42 67.06 -35.48
N LYS A 172 -7.51 66.12 -36.44
CA LYS A 172 -7.18 66.38 -37.84
C LYS A 172 -8.07 67.49 -38.43
N THR A 173 -9.37 67.42 -38.20
CA THR A 173 -10.33 68.42 -38.69
C THR A 173 -10.07 69.79 -38.06
N GLU A 174 -9.78 69.84 -36.77
CA GLU A 174 -9.43 71.07 -36.06
C GLU A 174 -8.10 71.66 -36.55
N ALA A 175 -7.06 70.83 -36.73
CA ALA A 175 -5.77 71.26 -37.25
C ALA A 175 -5.90 71.83 -38.66
N LEU A 176 -6.66 71.18 -39.55
CA LEU A 176 -6.93 71.68 -40.89
C LEU A 176 -7.67 73.04 -40.85
N LYS A 177 -8.67 73.18 -39.98
CA LYS A 177 -9.38 74.46 -39.80
C LYS A 177 -8.45 75.57 -39.30
N ASN A 178 -7.52 75.27 -38.40
CA ASN A 178 -6.53 76.24 -37.92
C ASN A 178 -5.55 76.64 -39.04
N VAL A 179 -5.16 75.72 -39.91
CA VAL A 179 -4.34 76.02 -41.10
C VAL A 179 -5.09 76.95 -42.06
N ASP A 180 -6.36 76.68 -42.35
CA ASP A 180 -7.21 77.53 -43.20
C ASP A 180 -7.34 78.96 -42.64
N GLU A 181 -7.50 79.07 -41.31
CA GLU A 181 -7.59 80.36 -40.63
C GLU A 181 -6.27 81.13 -40.69
N ILE A 182 -5.13 80.48 -40.45
CA ILE A 182 -3.80 81.09 -40.57
C ILE A 182 -3.54 81.53 -42.02
N ALA A 183 -3.93 80.71 -43.00
CA ALA A 183 -3.80 81.05 -44.42
C ALA A 183 -4.65 82.29 -44.78
N ALA A 184 -5.91 82.36 -44.33
CA ALA A 184 -6.77 83.51 -44.56
C ALA A 184 -6.23 84.79 -43.90
N GLN A 185 -5.76 84.71 -42.66
CA GLN A 185 -5.14 85.84 -41.96
C GLN A 185 -3.86 86.32 -42.64
N THR A 186 -3.02 85.38 -43.09
CA THR A 186 -1.77 85.70 -43.82
C THR A 186 -2.07 86.33 -45.18
N ALA A 187 -3.02 85.79 -45.94
CA ALA A 187 -3.46 86.35 -47.21
C ALA A 187 -4.02 87.77 -47.03
N GLN A 188 -4.85 87.99 -46.02
CA GLN A 188 -5.37 89.32 -45.69
C GLN A 188 -4.24 90.30 -45.38
N ALA A 189 -3.25 89.91 -44.57
CA ALA A 189 -2.12 90.75 -44.20
C ALA A 189 -1.26 91.12 -45.42
N VAL A 190 -0.98 90.17 -46.31
CA VAL A 190 -0.21 90.41 -47.55
C VAL A 190 -0.98 91.35 -48.48
N VAL A 191 -2.29 91.15 -48.68
CA VAL A 191 -3.11 92.02 -49.53
C VAL A 191 -3.24 93.43 -48.94
N ALA A 192 -3.39 93.55 -47.61
CA ALA A 192 -3.42 94.82 -46.91
C ALA A 192 -2.12 95.64 -47.10
N ALA A 193 -0.97 94.96 -47.20
CA ALA A 193 0.33 95.59 -47.42
C ALA A 193 0.56 96.08 -48.87
N ILE A 194 -0.13 95.50 -49.87
CA ILE A 194 0.16 95.73 -51.30
C ILE A 194 -0.99 96.45 -52.04
N ALA A 195 -2.25 96.07 -51.79
CA ALA A 195 -3.40 96.47 -52.61
C ALA A 195 -4.52 97.23 -51.85
N GLY A 196 -4.42 97.35 -50.52
CA GLY A 196 -5.38 98.08 -49.68
C GLY A 196 -6.23 97.19 -48.76
N LYS A 197 -7.16 97.78 -48.01
CA LYS A 197 -7.94 97.06 -46.98
C LYS A 197 -8.89 96.03 -47.60
N VAL A 198 -8.73 94.76 -47.22
CA VAL A 198 -9.64 93.65 -47.54
C VAL A 198 -10.25 93.08 -46.26
N SER A 199 -11.52 92.68 -46.32
CA SER A 199 -12.19 92.06 -45.19
C SER A 199 -11.71 90.62 -44.98
N ILE A 200 -11.68 90.15 -43.72
CA ILE A 200 -11.29 88.76 -43.42
C ILE A 200 -12.28 87.75 -44.02
N ALA A 201 -13.53 88.15 -44.24
CA ALA A 201 -14.55 87.31 -44.86
C ALA A 201 -14.23 87.01 -46.33
N ASP A 202 -13.80 88.02 -47.08
CA ASP A 202 -13.42 87.87 -48.49
C ASP A 202 -12.11 87.06 -48.63
N ALA A 203 -11.15 87.28 -47.73
CA ALA A 203 -9.91 86.50 -47.69
C ALA A 203 -10.18 85.01 -47.40
N ARG A 204 -11.08 84.70 -46.45
CA ARG A 204 -11.50 83.31 -46.18
C ARG A 204 -12.21 82.68 -47.38
N ALA A 205 -13.07 83.43 -48.07
CA ALA A 205 -13.79 82.93 -49.24
C ALA A 205 -12.83 82.56 -50.39
N ALA A 206 -11.84 83.43 -50.67
CA ALA A 206 -10.83 83.19 -51.70
C ALA A 206 -9.92 81.99 -51.36
N VAL A 207 -9.46 81.86 -50.12
CA VAL A 207 -8.67 80.70 -49.68
C VAL A 207 -9.49 79.41 -49.79
N ALA A 208 -10.76 79.44 -49.40
CA ALA A 208 -11.64 78.27 -49.49
C ALA A 208 -11.93 77.83 -50.94
N GLU A 209 -11.96 78.77 -51.90
CA GLU A 209 -12.09 78.46 -53.32
C GLU A 209 -10.84 77.75 -53.87
N VAL A 210 -9.65 78.23 -53.48
CA VAL A 210 -8.37 77.63 -53.88
C VAL A 210 -8.13 76.26 -53.24
N VAL A 211 -8.53 76.04 -51.98
CA VAL A 211 -8.38 74.74 -51.29
C VAL A 211 -9.33 73.66 -51.84
N LYS A 212 -10.43 74.06 -52.48
CA LYS A 212 -11.40 73.14 -53.11
C LYS A 212 -11.10 72.81 -54.57
N GLY A 213 -10.26 73.60 -55.25
CA GLY A 213 -9.83 73.39 -56.63
C GLY A 213 -8.59 72.52 -56.73
#